data_AF-A0A9D9C2G7-F1
#
_entry.id   AF-A0A9D9C2G7-F1
#
_cell.length_a   1.000
_cell.length_b   1.000
_cell.length_c   1.000
_cell.angle_alpha   90.00
_cell.angle_beta   90.00
_cell.angle_gamma   90.00
#
_symmetry.space_group_name_H-M   'P 1'
#
loop_
_entity.id
_entity.type
_entity.pdbx_description
1 polymer ?
#
loop_
_entity_poly.entity_id
_entity_poly.type
_entity_poly.pdbx_seq_one_letter_code
_entity_poly.pdbx_strand_id
1 'polypeptide(L)'
;AASVPASEVNVQGCYEIGYVFGGGNGKDELPNGDPNPGANVGYYTYEYNGQTGEVISGTQQPYGTGEAAVNLLGGRIHSAFGGSNTKGNVRSAAVAFLDEANVSCRLDIDDVYGGGNEAYMEGNAQIKLGCITELAEIYGGSKKADVGGDIVLNITSGHFDRIFGGNNESGLINGSITVNIEETGCYPITIGELYGCGNQAPYITPTGKADPTVNVKSFTSIGRIFGGGLGEGAVVTGNPTVNINEVVGKNASYSPWEYPGKTISFSEGDVTLPEHTAGAIGVIGEVFGGGNAADVIGNTTVNIGTAETVDYVSAAEKGIKVEGANILGNVYGGGNNANVSGKASVVVGRN
;
A
#
# COMPACT_ATOMS: atom_id res chain seq x y z
N ALA A 1 16.30 -0.85 -21.56
CA ALA A 1 15.34 -1.96 -21.70
C ALA A 1 14.37 -1.62 -22.83
N ALA A 2 13.84 -2.59 -23.58
CA ALA A 2 12.94 -2.31 -24.70
C ALA A 2 11.53 -2.02 -24.19
N SER A 3 10.81 -1.08 -24.84
CA SER A 3 9.40 -0.85 -24.53
C SER A 3 8.55 -2.03 -25.01
N VAL A 4 7.56 -2.42 -24.23
CA VAL A 4 6.70 -3.58 -24.49
C VAL A 4 5.22 -3.20 -24.35
N PRO A 5 4.29 -3.88 -25.04
CA PRO A 5 2.87 -3.58 -24.93
C PRO A 5 2.28 -3.94 -23.56
N ALA A 6 2.83 -4.96 -22.91
CA ALA A 6 2.47 -5.46 -21.58
C ALA A 6 3.64 -6.29 -21.03
N SER A 7 3.70 -6.51 -19.73
CA SER A 7 4.73 -7.33 -19.07
C SER A 7 4.16 -8.11 -17.90
N GLU A 8 4.62 -9.34 -17.75
CA GLU A 8 4.24 -10.22 -16.65
C GLU A 8 5.47 -11.00 -16.20
N VAL A 9 5.79 -10.95 -14.91
CA VAL A 9 6.87 -11.73 -14.31
C VAL A 9 6.29 -12.70 -13.30
N ASN A 10 6.42 -13.99 -13.58
CA ASN A 10 5.97 -15.08 -12.72
C ASN A 10 7.17 -15.72 -12.02
N VAL A 11 7.24 -15.60 -10.70
CA VAL A 11 8.26 -16.27 -9.89
C VAL A 11 7.62 -17.44 -9.16
N GLN A 12 8.05 -18.65 -9.52
CA GLN A 12 7.64 -19.90 -8.89
C GLN A 12 8.90 -20.68 -8.50
N GLY A 13 9.06 -20.95 -7.21
CA GLY A 13 10.14 -21.81 -6.68
C GLY A 13 11.04 -21.12 -5.66
N CYS A 14 11.97 -21.91 -5.11
CA CYS A 14 12.85 -21.52 -4.01
C CYS A 14 14.11 -20.77 -4.51
N TYR A 15 13.94 -19.62 -5.17
CA TYR A 15 15.08 -18.81 -5.64
C TYR A 15 15.34 -17.62 -4.71
N GLU A 16 16.60 -17.19 -4.63
CA GLU A 16 16.95 -15.87 -4.10
C GLU A 16 17.09 -14.91 -5.28
N ILE A 17 16.27 -13.87 -5.30
CA ILE A 17 16.23 -12.86 -6.35
C ILE A 17 16.43 -11.49 -5.69
N GLY A 18 17.40 -10.72 -6.20
CA GLY A 18 17.59 -9.33 -5.78
C GLY A 18 16.32 -8.51 -6.00
N TYR A 19 15.97 -8.31 -7.27
CA TYR A 19 14.90 -7.41 -7.63
C TYR A 19 14.03 -8.00 -8.73
N VAL A 20 12.71 -7.88 -8.56
CA VAL A 20 11.71 -8.25 -9.58
C VAL A 20 11.00 -6.99 -10.05
N PHE A 21 10.98 -6.77 -11.37
CA PHE A 21 10.37 -5.57 -11.97
C PHE A 21 9.27 -6.00 -12.93
N GLY A 22 8.04 -5.58 -12.67
CA GLY A 22 6.95 -5.67 -13.65
C GLY A 22 7.17 -4.68 -14.79
N GLY A 23 7.68 -3.48 -14.49
CA GLY A 23 8.10 -2.48 -15.47
C GLY A 23 9.60 -2.55 -15.80
N GLY A 24 10.28 -1.40 -15.74
CA GLY A 24 11.69 -1.24 -16.05
C GLY A 24 12.57 -0.79 -14.87
N ASN A 25 13.89 -0.93 -15.01
CA ASN A 25 14.88 -0.48 -14.04
C ASN A 25 16.02 0.27 -14.75
N GLY A 26 15.72 1.35 -15.50
CA GLY A 26 16.70 2.07 -16.35
C GLY A 26 17.86 2.78 -15.64
N LYS A 27 18.50 2.09 -14.69
CA LYS A 27 19.54 2.57 -13.78
C LYS A 27 20.88 2.83 -14.50
N ASP A 28 21.30 1.92 -15.37
CA ASP A 28 22.61 1.99 -16.03
C ASP A 28 22.53 2.73 -17.37
N GLU A 29 23.56 3.49 -17.74
CA GLU A 29 23.72 4.06 -19.08
C GLU A 29 23.72 2.96 -20.16
N LEU A 30 23.29 3.32 -21.37
CA LEU A 30 23.42 2.45 -22.52
C LEU A 30 24.91 2.26 -22.88
N PRO A 31 25.30 1.19 -23.61
CA PRO A 31 26.70 0.95 -23.95
C PRO A 31 27.40 2.07 -24.73
N ASN A 32 26.64 3.00 -25.31
CA ASN A 32 27.12 4.18 -26.00
C ASN A 32 27.26 5.42 -25.09
N GLY A 33 26.99 5.31 -23.79
CA GLY A 33 27.02 6.40 -22.81
C GLY A 33 25.72 7.21 -22.72
N ASP A 34 24.70 6.88 -23.51
CA ASP A 34 23.43 7.60 -23.45
C ASP A 34 22.62 7.21 -22.20
N PRO A 35 21.80 8.12 -21.65
CA PRO A 35 20.87 7.78 -20.57
C PRO A 35 19.91 6.67 -20.99
N ASN A 36 19.88 5.58 -20.24
CA ASN A 36 18.87 4.54 -20.44
C ASN A 36 17.51 5.05 -19.98
N PRO A 37 16.49 5.06 -20.83
CA PRO A 37 15.17 5.58 -20.48
C PRO A 37 14.34 4.60 -19.64
N GLY A 38 14.84 3.39 -19.38
CA GLY A 38 14.04 2.29 -18.83
C GLY A 38 13.12 1.67 -19.87
N ALA A 39 12.37 0.64 -19.47
CA ALA A 39 11.34 0.04 -20.32
C ALA A 39 10.01 0.73 -20.05
N ASN A 40 9.34 1.21 -21.09
CA ASN A 40 7.95 1.61 -20.98
C ASN A 40 7.04 0.40 -21.21
N VAL A 41 5.96 0.32 -20.44
CA VAL A 41 4.91 -0.68 -20.60
C VAL A 41 3.67 0.02 -21.17
N GLY A 42 3.22 -0.46 -22.32
CA GLY A 42 2.34 0.24 -23.26
C GLY A 42 3.16 0.99 -24.33
N TYR A 43 2.52 1.41 -25.42
CA TYR A 43 3.19 2.17 -26.48
C TYR A 43 2.69 3.63 -26.57
N TYR A 44 3.65 4.56 -26.52
CA TYR A 44 3.55 5.85 -27.19
C TYR A 44 4.60 5.86 -28.28
N THR A 45 4.23 6.23 -29.50
CA THR A 45 5.22 6.74 -30.45
C THR A 45 5.53 8.16 -30.05
N TYR A 46 6.75 8.37 -29.57
CA TYR A 46 7.31 9.70 -29.39
C TYR A 46 8.01 10.09 -30.69
N GLU A 47 7.66 11.25 -31.22
CA GLU A 47 8.42 11.90 -32.27
C GLU A 47 9.50 12.74 -31.59
N TYR A 48 10.77 12.48 -31.91
CA TYR A 48 11.90 13.18 -31.31
C TYR A 48 12.50 14.19 -32.28
N ASN A 49 12.95 15.32 -31.75
CA ASN A 49 13.82 16.21 -32.48
C ASN A 49 15.19 15.56 -32.62
N GLY A 50 15.53 15.15 -33.85
CA GLY A 50 16.79 14.45 -34.15
C GLY A 50 18.07 15.25 -33.86
N GLN A 51 17.97 16.53 -33.47
CA GLN A 51 19.11 17.37 -33.10
C GLN A 51 19.24 17.59 -31.60
N THR A 52 18.13 17.66 -30.86
CA THR A 52 18.13 17.95 -29.41
C THR A 52 17.79 16.75 -28.54
N GLY A 53 17.20 15.70 -29.11
CA GLY A 53 16.66 14.56 -28.36
C GLY A 53 15.36 14.87 -27.60
N GLU A 54 14.80 16.07 -27.76
CA GLU A 54 13.55 16.47 -27.11
C GLU A 54 12.32 15.86 -27.80
N VAL A 55 11.27 15.56 -27.03
CA VAL A 55 10.00 15.04 -27.56
C VAL A 55 9.21 16.18 -28.23
N ILE A 56 8.91 16.01 -29.51
CA ILE A 56 8.10 16.93 -30.33
C ILE A 56 6.60 16.61 -30.16
N SER A 57 6.23 15.34 -30.21
CA SER A 57 4.84 14.89 -30.09
C SER A 57 4.77 13.46 -29.56
N GLY A 58 3.67 13.10 -28.90
CA GLY A 58 3.41 11.74 -28.40
C GLY A 58 2.03 11.27 -28.85
N THR A 59 1.97 10.21 -29.65
CA THR A 59 0.69 9.57 -29.99
C THR A 59 0.58 8.25 -29.24
N GLN A 60 -0.47 8.10 -28.43
CA GLN A 60 -0.81 6.84 -27.78
C GLN A 60 -1.10 5.81 -28.88
N GLN A 61 -0.31 4.75 -28.95
CA GLN A 61 -0.54 3.69 -29.93
C GLN A 61 -1.61 2.73 -29.38
N PRO A 62 -2.58 2.28 -30.19
CA PRO A 62 -3.70 1.46 -29.74
C PRO A 62 -3.36 -0.01 -29.44
N TYR A 63 -2.07 -0.37 -29.41
CA TYR A 63 -1.61 -1.74 -29.20
C TYR A 63 -0.99 -1.90 -27.81
N GLY A 64 -1.43 -2.93 -27.08
CA GLY A 64 -0.97 -3.27 -25.73
C GLY A 64 -1.94 -2.84 -24.63
N THR A 65 -1.98 -3.61 -23.54
CA THR A 65 -2.79 -3.27 -22.37
C THR A 65 -2.14 -2.14 -21.57
N GLY A 66 -0.83 -1.94 -21.69
CA GLY A 66 -0.08 -1.02 -20.84
C GLY A 66 0.02 -1.51 -19.39
N GLU A 67 -0.28 -2.79 -19.15
CA GLU A 67 -0.27 -3.42 -17.84
C GLU A 67 1.06 -4.11 -17.57
N ALA A 68 1.59 -3.87 -16.38
CA ALA A 68 2.75 -4.53 -15.81
C ALA A 68 2.32 -5.38 -14.61
N ALA A 69 2.77 -6.64 -14.54
CA ALA A 69 2.42 -7.53 -13.44
C ALA A 69 3.64 -8.27 -12.88
N VAL A 70 3.69 -8.40 -11.56
CA VAL A 70 4.58 -9.31 -10.84
C VAL A 70 3.74 -10.29 -10.01
N ASN A 71 3.93 -11.58 -10.24
CA ASN A 71 3.25 -12.65 -9.53
C ASN A 71 4.31 -13.47 -8.79
N LEU A 72 4.36 -13.33 -7.47
CA LEU A 72 5.39 -13.94 -6.63
C LEU A 72 4.75 -15.05 -5.80
N LEU A 73 5.20 -16.29 -6.03
CA LEU A 73 4.59 -17.49 -5.45
C LEU A 73 5.51 -18.28 -4.52
N GLY A 74 6.74 -17.81 -4.31
CA GLY A 74 7.75 -18.43 -3.44
C GLY A 74 9.14 -17.85 -3.68
N GLY A 75 10.07 -18.18 -2.78
CA GLY A 75 11.47 -17.74 -2.85
C GLY A 75 11.76 -16.55 -1.92
N ARG A 76 13.03 -16.14 -1.88
CA ARG A 76 13.48 -14.94 -1.17
C ARG A 76 13.69 -13.81 -2.17
N ILE A 77 12.95 -12.73 -2.03
CA ILE A 77 12.97 -11.60 -2.97
C ILE A 77 13.28 -10.34 -2.19
N HIS A 78 14.37 -9.63 -2.47
CA HIS A 78 14.63 -8.41 -1.69
C HIS A 78 13.60 -7.32 -1.99
N SER A 79 13.38 -6.99 -3.27
CA SER A 79 12.30 -6.05 -3.59
C SER A 79 11.54 -6.39 -4.86
N ALA A 80 10.23 -6.15 -4.83
CA ALA A 80 9.36 -6.30 -5.97
C ALA A 80 8.68 -4.98 -6.33
N PHE A 81 8.73 -4.66 -7.62
CA PHE A 81 8.12 -3.45 -8.17
C PHE A 81 7.04 -3.90 -9.16
N GLY A 82 5.77 -3.63 -8.88
CA GLY A 82 4.68 -3.89 -9.83
C GLY A 82 4.90 -3.12 -11.13
N GLY A 83 5.43 -1.91 -11.03
CA GLY A 83 5.86 -1.03 -12.10
C GLY A 83 7.39 -0.92 -12.20
N SER A 84 7.88 0.29 -12.45
CA SER A 84 9.30 0.54 -12.71
C SER A 84 10.06 1.00 -11.47
N ASN A 85 11.30 0.57 -11.29
CA ASN A 85 12.13 1.03 -10.18
C ASN A 85 12.65 2.45 -10.41
N THR A 86 13.66 2.65 -11.25
CA THR A 86 14.31 3.97 -11.44
C THR A 86 13.82 4.75 -12.65
N LYS A 87 13.54 4.07 -13.76
CA LYS A 87 13.03 4.68 -15.00
C LYS A 87 12.18 3.71 -15.81
N GLY A 88 11.35 4.27 -16.69
CA GLY A 88 10.37 3.57 -17.51
C GLY A 88 8.95 3.82 -16.99
N ASN A 89 8.00 4.07 -17.89
CA ASN A 89 6.62 4.39 -17.52
C ASN A 89 5.68 3.20 -17.74
N VAL A 90 4.81 2.90 -16.76
CA VAL A 90 3.69 1.97 -16.90
C VAL A 90 2.40 2.76 -17.09
N ARG A 91 1.72 2.52 -18.22
CA ARG A 91 0.67 3.45 -18.68
C ARG A 91 -0.75 3.12 -18.26
N SER A 92 -1.06 1.85 -18.02
CA SER A 92 -2.42 1.45 -17.64
C SER A 92 -2.51 1.04 -16.19
N ALA A 93 -1.80 -0.02 -15.81
CA ALA A 93 -1.81 -0.51 -14.45
C ALA A 93 -0.53 -1.27 -14.11
N ALA A 94 -0.13 -1.20 -12.84
CA ALA A 94 0.89 -2.05 -12.25
C ALA A 94 0.24 -2.90 -11.17
N VAL A 95 0.45 -4.22 -11.23
CA VAL A 95 -0.15 -5.17 -10.31
C VAL A 95 0.95 -6.01 -9.66
N ALA A 96 1.05 -5.95 -8.34
CA ALA A 96 1.85 -6.87 -7.55
C ALA A 96 0.94 -7.87 -6.84
N PHE A 97 0.98 -9.13 -7.28
CA PHE A 97 0.32 -10.24 -6.61
C PHE A 97 1.36 -11.09 -5.90
N LEU A 98 1.19 -11.26 -4.60
CA LEU A 98 2.07 -12.06 -3.77
C LEU A 98 1.24 -13.08 -3.02
N ASP A 99 1.59 -14.36 -3.16
CA ASP A 99 0.87 -15.44 -2.50
C ASP A 99 1.75 -16.67 -2.35
N GLU A 100 2.04 -17.10 -1.12
CA GLU A 100 2.77 -18.33 -0.84
C GLU A 100 1.96 -19.55 -1.30
N ALA A 101 2.19 -19.97 -2.54
CA ALA A 101 1.48 -21.10 -3.14
C ALA A 101 2.00 -22.47 -2.65
N ASN A 102 3.18 -22.51 -2.01
CA ASN A 102 3.81 -23.75 -1.60
C ASN A 102 4.68 -23.58 -0.34
N VAL A 103 4.27 -24.23 0.75
CA VAL A 103 4.97 -24.23 2.06
C VAL A 103 6.41 -24.73 2.03
N SER A 104 6.80 -25.50 1.01
CA SER A 104 8.20 -25.94 0.83
C SER A 104 9.11 -24.87 0.24
N CYS A 105 8.53 -23.83 -0.37
CA CYS A 105 9.21 -22.65 -0.89
C CYS A 105 8.49 -21.39 -0.40
N ARG A 106 8.66 -21.09 0.89
CA ARG A 106 8.10 -19.88 1.49
C ARG A 106 8.47 -18.64 0.69
N LEU A 107 7.52 -17.72 0.58
CA LEU A 107 7.76 -16.39 0.03
C LEU A 107 8.21 -15.48 1.18
N ASP A 108 9.46 -15.03 1.09
CA ASP A 108 10.09 -14.06 1.97
C ASP A 108 10.46 -12.85 1.13
N ILE A 109 10.01 -11.66 1.52
CA ILE A 109 10.25 -10.45 0.76
C ILE A 109 10.46 -9.23 1.64
N ASP A 110 11.50 -8.43 1.35
CA ASP A 110 11.79 -7.26 2.18
C ASP A 110 10.77 -6.14 1.88
N ASP A 111 10.68 -5.71 0.61
CA ASP A 111 9.86 -4.56 0.19
C ASP A 111 9.01 -4.82 -1.04
N VAL A 112 7.80 -4.24 -1.07
CA VAL A 112 6.92 -4.26 -2.26
C VAL A 112 6.44 -2.86 -2.60
N TYR A 113 6.50 -2.55 -3.90
CA TYR A 113 6.04 -1.31 -4.49
C TYR A 113 4.94 -1.61 -5.51
N GLY A 114 3.73 -1.09 -5.30
CA GLY A 114 2.58 -1.35 -6.17
C GLY A 114 2.75 -0.69 -7.52
N GLY A 115 3.18 0.57 -7.50
CA GLY A 115 3.72 1.27 -8.65
C GLY A 115 5.21 1.02 -8.76
N GLY A 116 6.02 2.05 -8.53
CA GLY A 116 7.46 1.99 -8.70
C GLY A 116 8.25 2.38 -7.46
N ASN A 117 9.54 2.61 -7.61
CA ASN A 117 10.33 3.25 -6.55
C ASN A 117 10.45 4.75 -6.81
N GLU A 118 11.15 5.10 -7.89
CA GLU A 118 11.53 6.47 -8.29
C GLU A 118 11.04 6.79 -9.72
N ALA A 119 10.56 5.80 -10.47
CA ALA A 119 10.07 5.98 -11.82
C ALA A 119 8.62 6.47 -11.85
N TYR A 120 8.36 7.52 -12.63
CA TYR A 120 7.01 7.97 -12.93
C TYR A 120 6.14 6.82 -13.48
N MET A 121 4.90 6.77 -13.01
CA MET A 121 3.89 5.84 -13.49
C MET A 121 2.62 6.61 -13.83
N GLU A 122 2.09 6.41 -15.04
CA GLU A 122 0.84 7.04 -15.48
C GLU A 122 -0.41 6.28 -15.02
N GLY A 123 -0.32 4.95 -14.90
CA GLY A 123 -1.44 4.07 -14.59
C GLY A 123 -1.83 3.95 -13.12
N ASN A 124 -2.73 3.00 -12.85
CA ASN A 124 -3.18 2.61 -11.50
C ASN A 124 -2.23 1.61 -10.83
N ALA A 125 -1.99 1.73 -9.54
CA ALA A 125 -1.18 0.76 -8.79
C ALA A 125 -2.07 -0.16 -7.94
N GLN A 126 -1.79 -1.45 -7.97
CA GLN A 126 -2.50 -2.43 -7.17
C GLN A 126 -1.54 -3.41 -6.52
N ILE A 127 -1.71 -3.63 -5.22
CA ILE A 127 -1.08 -4.74 -4.51
C ILE A 127 -2.18 -5.62 -3.95
N LYS A 128 -2.03 -6.92 -4.17
CA LYS A 128 -2.87 -7.95 -3.59
C LYS A 128 -2.00 -9.00 -2.92
N LEU A 129 -2.09 -9.06 -1.60
CA LEU A 129 -1.41 -10.07 -0.81
C LEU A 129 -2.38 -11.19 -0.47
N GLY A 130 -2.02 -12.41 -0.84
CA GLY A 130 -2.60 -13.67 -0.37
C GLY A 130 -1.89 -14.10 0.92
N CYS A 131 -1.30 -15.30 0.92
CA CYS A 131 -0.57 -15.87 2.04
C CYS A 131 0.88 -15.37 2.07
N ILE A 132 1.21 -14.46 2.99
CA ILE A 132 2.58 -13.93 3.16
C ILE A 132 2.98 -14.05 4.62
N THR A 133 4.20 -14.50 4.89
CA THR A 133 4.70 -14.62 6.27
C THR A 133 5.10 -13.26 6.81
N GLU A 134 6.18 -12.69 6.30
CA GLU A 134 6.77 -11.43 6.75
C GLU A 134 7.11 -10.55 5.56
N LEU A 135 6.94 -9.25 5.73
CA LEU A 135 7.38 -8.23 4.79
C LEU A 135 7.61 -6.92 5.54
N ALA A 136 8.76 -6.28 5.37
CA ALA A 136 9.06 -5.05 6.10
C ALA A 136 8.12 -3.92 5.65
N GLU A 137 8.19 -3.53 4.37
CA GLU A 137 7.51 -2.33 3.91
C GLU A 137 6.66 -2.53 2.65
N ILE A 138 5.44 -2.01 2.72
CA ILE A 138 4.54 -1.91 1.57
C ILE A 138 4.41 -0.46 1.16
N TYR A 139 4.59 -0.21 -0.13
CA TYR A 139 4.31 1.05 -0.79
C TYR A 139 3.17 0.84 -1.79
N GLY A 140 1.95 1.20 -1.43
CA GLY A 140 0.78 1.06 -2.31
C GLY A 140 0.98 1.77 -3.65
N GLY A 141 1.58 2.97 -3.60
CA GLY A 141 2.08 3.69 -4.76
C GLY A 141 3.57 3.43 -4.98
N SER A 142 4.39 4.44 -4.67
CA SER A 142 5.83 4.43 -4.86
C SER A 142 6.60 4.94 -3.66
N LYS A 143 7.93 4.84 -3.64
CA LYS A 143 8.74 5.51 -2.62
C LYS A 143 8.85 7.01 -2.88
N LYS A 144 9.20 7.38 -4.11
CA LYS A 144 9.67 8.71 -4.54
C LYS A 144 9.28 9.03 -6.00
N ALA A 145 8.05 8.76 -6.39
CA ALA A 145 7.63 8.96 -7.77
C ALA A 145 6.16 9.39 -7.88
N ASP A 146 5.82 10.12 -8.92
CA ASP A 146 4.40 10.40 -9.17
C ASP A 146 3.70 9.16 -9.72
N VAL A 147 2.46 8.95 -9.27
CA VAL A 147 1.54 7.91 -9.76
C VAL A 147 0.29 8.59 -10.32
N GLY A 148 0.01 8.38 -11.60
CA GLY A 148 -1.07 9.05 -12.31
C GLY A 148 -2.46 8.50 -11.99
N GLY A 149 -2.54 7.23 -11.59
CA GLY A 149 -3.80 6.53 -11.36
C GLY A 149 -4.18 6.32 -9.90
N ASP A 150 -5.25 5.55 -9.72
CA ASP A 150 -5.75 5.13 -8.42
C ASP A 150 -4.83 4.07 -7.79
N ILE A 151 -4.77 4.05 -6.47
CA ILE A 151 -4.00 3.09 -5.69
C ILE A 151 -4.95 2.23 -4.86
N VAL A 152 -4.82 0.92 -5.01
CA VAL A 152 -5.60 -0.06 -4.24
C VAL A 152 -4.69 -1.08 -3.59
N LEU A 153 -4.70 -1.09 -2.26
CA LEU A 153 -3.98 -2.07 -1.46
C LEU A 153 -4.96 -3.03 -0.79
N ASN A 154 -4.79 -4.33 -1.02
CA ASN A 154 -5.57 -5.37 -0.34
C ASN A 154 -4.62 -6.32 0.41
N ILE A 155 -4.65 -6.24 1.74
CA ILE A 155 -3.85 -7.05 2.64
C ILE A 155 -4.74 -8.10 3.28
N THR A 156 -4.46 -9.37 3.01
CA THR A 156 -5.28 -10.47 3.55
C THR A 156 -4.59 -11.36 4.58
N SER A 157 -3.27 -11.30 4.68
CA SER A 157 -2.49 -11.96 5.73
C SER A 157 -1.08 -11.39 5.83
N GLY A 158 -0.41 -11.66 6.96
CA GLY A 158 1.03 -11.48 7.10
C GLY A 158 1.45 -10.47 8.16
N HIS A 159 2.76 -10.43 8.40
CA HIS A 159 3.40 -9.56 9.37
C HIS A 159 4.12 -8.41 8.66
N PHE A 160 3.78 -7.18 9.05
CA PHE A 160 4.27 -5.97 8.41
C PHE A 160 4.83 -4.98 9.41
N ASP A 161 5.99 -4.42 9.10
CA ASP A 161 6.54 -3.32 9.89
C ASP A 161 5.78 -2.03 9.57
N ARG A 162 5.72 -1.65 8.28
CA ARG A 162 5.05 -0.42 7.82
C ARG A 162 4.29 -0.63 6.52
N ILE A 163 3.10 -0.04 6.45
CA ILE A 163 2.26 -0.04 5.25
C ILE A 163 1.91 1.39 4.87
N PHE A 164 2.38 1.83 3.70
CA PHE A 164 2.02 3.10 3.09
C PHE A 164 0.94 2.88 2.04
N GLY A 165 -0.26 3.44 2.25
CA GLY A 165 -1.35 3.39 1.28
C GLY A 165 -1.02 4.08 -0.04
N GLY A 166 -0.20 5.12 0.00
CA GLY A 166 0.23 5.92 -1.15
C GLY A 166 1.74 5.92 -1.37
N ASN A 167 2.28 7.10 -1.68
CA ASN A 167 3.71 7.33 -1.84
C ASN A 167 4.38 7.60 -0.50
N ASN A 168 5.59 7.13 -0.24
CA ASN A 168 6.19 7.31 1.09
C ASN A 168 6.95 8.64 1.27
N GLU A 169 8.02 8.87 0.51
CA GLU A 169 8.96 9.97 0.72
C GLU A 169 8.64 11.20 -0.15
N SER A 170 8.24 11.00 -1.39
CA SER A 170 7.85 12.08 -2.31
C SER A 170 7.00 11.59 -3.48
N GLY A 171 6.54 12.53 -4.29
CA GLY A 171 5.77 12.27 -5.51
C GLY A 171 4.27 12.45 -5.32
N LEU A 172 3.59 12.93 -6.35
CA LEU A 172 2.16 13.19 -6.36
C LEU A 172 1.36 11.94 -6.76
N ILE A 173 0.13 11.85 -6.27
CA ILE A 173 -0.83 10.84 -6.71
C ILE A 173 -2.01 11.56 -7.35
N ASN A 174 -2.29 11.26 -8.62
CA ASN A 174 -3.41 11.86 -9.38
C ASN A 174 -4.68 10.97 -9.39
N GLY A 175 -4.71 9.92 -8.57
CA GLY A 175 -5.89 9.10 -8.30
C GLY A 175 -6.31 9.09 -6.83
N SER A 176 -7.23 8.19 -6.51
CA SER A 176 -7.72 7.93 -5.15
C SER A 176 -6.84 6.88 -4.47
N ILE A 177 -6.82 6.88 -3.13
CA ILE A 177 -6.12 5.85 -2.34
C ILE A 177 -7.12 5.03 -1.54
N THR A 178 -7.07 3.71 -1.67
CA THR A 178 -7.86 2.79 -0.85
C THR A 178 -6.98 1.69 -0.28
N VAL A 179 -6.98 1.57 1.05
CA VAL A 179 -6.31 0.50 1.77
C VAL A 179 -7.35 -0.38 2.45
N ASN A 180 -7.31 -1.68 2.17
CA ASN A 180 -8.20 -2.67 2.76
C ASN A 180 -7.38 -3.72 3.52
N ILE A 181 -7.65 -3.85 4.82
CA ILE A 181 -7.01 -4.80 5.73
C ILE A 181 -8.07 -5.79 6.22
N GLU A 182 -7.89 -7.06 5.85
CA GLU A 182 -8.90 -8.10 6.06
C GLU A 182 -8.26 -9.48 6.23
N GLU A 183 -8.13 -9.95 7.47
CA GLU A 183 -7.53 -11.23 7.83
C GLU A 183 -8.39 -12.41 7.34
N THR A 184 -8.16 -12.78 6.09
CA THR A 184 -8.86 -13.84 5.36
C THR A 184 -7.88 -14.85 4.75
N GLY A 185 -6.58 -14.54 4.76
CA GLY A 185 -5.49 -15.38 4.29
C GLY A 185 -4.89 -16.28 5.38
N CYS A 186 -3.70 -16.82 5.10
CA CYS A 186 -3.10 -17.90 5.87
C CYS A 186 -2.57 -17.49 7.24
N TYR A 187 -2.01 -16.29 7.35
CA TYR A 187 -1.31 -15.81 8.55
C TYR A 187 -2.08 -14.69 9.25
N PRO A 188 -1.97 -14.57 10.59
CA PRO A 188 -2.45 -13.41 11.33
C PRO A 188 -1.95 -12.09 10.71
N ILE A 189 -2.81 -11.07 10.63
CA ILE A 189 -2.38 -9.72 10.23
C ILE A 189 -1.83 -9.00 11.45
N THR A 190 -0.52 -8.76 11.46
CA THR A 190 0.10 -7.83 12.42
C THR A 190 0.78 -6.69 11.68
N ILE A 191 0.48 -5.45 12.04
CA ILE A 191 1.05 -4.26 11.39
C ILE A 191 1.64 -3.34 12.46
N GLY A 192 2.91 -2.96 12.35
CA GLY A 192 3.49 -1.92 13.20
C GLY A 192 2.75 -0.60 12.99
N GLU A 193 2.90 -0.02 11.81
CA GLU A 193 2.25 1.24 11.45
C GLU A 193 1.53 1.16 10.09
N LEU A 194 0.28 1.61 10.07
CA LEU A 194 -0.56 1.68 8.89
C LEU A 194 -0.85 3.14 8.53
N TYR A 195 -0.52 3.52 7.31
CA TYR A 195 -0.68 4.87 6.78
C TYR A 195 -1.70 4.85 5.65
N GLY A 196 -2.75 5.68 5.75
CA GLY A 196 -3.75 5.82 4.69
C GLY A 196 -3.22 6.48 3.43
N CYS A 197 -2.20 7.34 3.59
CA CYS A 197 -1.44 7.95 2.50
C CYS A 197 0.04 7.52 2.57
N GLY A 198 0.97 8.48 2.60
CA GLY A 198 2.41 8.28 2.81
C GLY A 198 2.88 8.63 4.20
N ASN A 199 4.16 8.40 4.53
CA ASN A 199 4.75 8.94 5.76
C ASN A 199 5.16 10.42 5.60
N GLN A 200 5.78 10.78 4.48
CA GLN A 200 6.37 12.10 4.23
C GLN A 200 5.86 12.77 2.94
N ALA A 201 5.40 11.98 1.96
CA ALA A 201 4.88 12.52 0.72
C ALA A 201 3.52 13.20 0.96
N PRO A 202 3.30 14.41 0.43
CA PRO A 202 1.99 15.06 0.51
C PRO A 202 0.98 14.31 -0.37
N TYR A 203 -0.30 14.43 -0.01
CA TYR A 203 -1.39 13.94 -0.85
C TYR A 203 -2.44 15.05 -1.02
N ILE A 204 -2.87 15.27 -2.25
CA ILE A 204 -3.92 16.23 -2.58
C ILE A 204 -4.99 15.46 -3.32
N THR A 205 -6.19 15.34 -2.76
CA THR A 205 -7.31 14.67 -3.42
C THR A 205 -7.58 15.35 -4.76
N PRO A 206 -7.38 14.66 -5.89
CA PRO A 206 -7.61 15.25 -7.19
C PRO A 206 -9.09 15.55 -7.41
N THR A 207 -9.40 16.59 -8.17
CA THR A 207 -10.78 16.94 -8.51
C THR A 207 -11.50 15.76 -9.15
N GLY A 208 -12.63 15.35 -8.57
CA GLY A 208 -13.44 14.23 -9.07
C GLY A 208 -12.96 12.84 -8.65
N LYS A 209 -11.94 12.76 -7.78
CA LYS A 209 -11.48 11.51 -7.16
C LYS A 209 -11.99 11.39 -5.72
N ALA A 210 -11.97 10.16 -5.20
CA ALA A 210 -12.36 9.90 -3.83
C ALA A 210 -11.23 10.27 -2.87
N ASP A 211 -11.61 10.70 -1.68
CA ASP A 211 -10.70 10.94 -0.57
C ASP A 211 -10.06 9.62 -0.07
N PRO A 212 -8.88 9.69 0.55
CA PRO A 212 -8.13 8.50 0.93
C PRO A 212 -8.87 7.75 2.03
N THR A 213 -8.97 6.43 1.89
CA THR A 213 -9.75 5.59 2.80
C THR A 213 -8.94 4.40 3.28
N VAL A 214 -8.95 4.19 4.60
CA VAL A 214 -8.43 2.99 5.26
C VAL A 214 -9.60 2.19 5.80
N ASN A 215 -9.77 0.95 5.35
CA ASN A 215 -10.79 0.03 5.80
C ASN A 215 -10.13 -1.15 6.52
N VAL A 216 -10.44 -1.33 7.80
CA VAL A 216 -9.94 -2.41 8.65
C VAL A 216 -11.13 -3.21 9.15
N LYS A 217 -11.21 -4.50 8.79
CA LYS A 217 -12.38 -5.33 9.10
C LYS A 217 -12.09 -6.56 9.95
N SER A 218 -10.92 -7.16 9.80
CA SER A 218 -10.49 -8.26 10.67
C SER A 218 -8.97 -8.30 10.61
N PHE A 219 -8.34 -8.44 11.76
CA PHE A 219 -6.90 -8.38 11.94
C PHE A 219 -6.56 -8.90 13.34
N THR A 220 -5.28 -9.17 13.58
CA THR A 220 -4.81 -9.63 14.88
C THR A 220 -4.30 -8.47 15.72
N SER A 221 -3.33 -7.70 15.22
CA SER A 221 -2.76 -6.58 15.99
C SER A 221 -2.28 -5.46 15.07
N ILE A 222 -2.61 -4.21 15.40
CA ILE A 222 -2.03 -3.04 14.72
C ILE A 222 -1.48 -2.08 15.78
N GLY A 223 -0.23 -1.68 15.65
CA GLY A 223 0.36 -0.70 16.55
C GLY A 223 -0.34 0.65 16.42
N ARG A 224 -0.23 1.28 15.25
CA ARG A 224 -0.82 2.60 14.97
C ARG A 224 -1.48 2.66 13.60
N ILE A 225 -2.59 3.39 13.51
CA ILE A 225 -3.24 3.72 12.24
C ILE A 225 -3.26 5.24 12.06
N PHE A 226 -2.76 5.72 10.94
CA PHE A 226 -2.83 7.10 10.51
C PHE A 226 -3.74 7.18 9.27
N GLY A 227 -4.84 7.92 9.33
CA GLY A 227 -5.69 8.17 8.16
C GLY A 227 -4.97 8.97 7.06
N GLY A 228 -3.99 9.79 7.46
CA GLY A 228 -3.04 10.49 6.58
C GLY A 228 -1.63 9.90 6.68
N GLY A 229 -0.63 10.76 6.96
CA GLY A 229 0.77 10.40 7.17
C GLY A 229 1.31 10.65 8.59
N LEU A 230 2.53 10.24 8.92
CA LEU A 230 3.12 10.55 10.24
C LEU A 230 3.92 11.86 10.23
N GLY A 231 4.77 12.08 9.22
CA GLY A 231 5.72 13.19 9.15
C GLY A 231 5.12 14.55 8.76
N GLU A 232 5.79 15.63 9.17
CA GLU A 232 5.40 17.02 8.85
C GLU A 232 5.29 17.29 7.33
N GLY A 233 6.01 16.52 6.50
CA GLY A 233 5.94 16.61 5.04
C GLY A 233 4.64 16.05 4.44
N ALA A 234 3.95 15.12 5.12
CA ALA A 234 2.82 14.38 4.57
C ALA A 234 1.48 15.12 4.63
N VAL A 235 1.49 16.41 4.32
CA VAL A 235 0.29 17.25 4.33
C VAL A 235 -0.78 16.64 3.42
N VAL A 236 -1.96 16.40 3.98
CA VAL A 236 -3.12 15.87 3.26
C VAL A 236 -4.10 16.99 2.96
N THR A 237 -4.30 17.31 1.69
CA THR A 237 -5.40 18.19 1.23
C THR A 237 -6.55 17.32 0.75
N GLY A 238 -7.51 17.05 1.63
CA GLY A 238 -8.57 16.08 1.40
C GLY A 238 -9.27 15.68 2.70
N ASN A 239 -10.15 14.68 2.62
CA ASN A 239 -10.94 14.20 3.75
C ASN A 239 -10.65 12.73 4.10
N PRO A 240 -9.47 12.40 4.67
CA PRO A 240 -9.13 11.03 5.03
C PRO A 240 -10.18 10.40 5.95
N THR A 241 -10.46 9.12 5.69
CA THR A 241 -11.41 8.32 6.48
C THR A 241 -10.77 7.01 6.92
N VAL A 242 -10.84 6.74 8.22
CA VAL A 242 -10.45 5.46 8.83
C VAL A 242 -11.72 4.75 9.29
N ASN A 243 -11.99 3.57 8.72
CA ASN A 243 -13.11 2.71 9.07
C ASN A 243 -12.58 1.43 9.73
N ILE A 244 -12.90 1.22 10.99
CA ILE A 244 -12.53 0.04 11.78
C ILE A 244 -13.82 -0.67 12.15
N ASN A 245 -14.12 -1.78 11.49
CA ASN A 245 -15.36 -2.52 11.67
C ASN A 245 -15.05 -3.99 11.83
N GLU A 246 -14.74 -4.37 13.06
CA GLU A 246 -14.15 -5.66 13.30
C GLU A 246 -15.17 -6.79 13.35
N VAL A 247 -14.88 -7.86 12.62
CA VAL A 247 -15.55 -9.14 12.75
C VAL A 247 -14.57 -10.10 13.42
N VAL A 248 -15.07 -10.94 14.32
CA VAL A 248 -14.25 -11.92 15.06
C VAL A 248 -13.32 -12.65 14.09
N GLY A 249 -12.01 -12.58 14.38
CA GLY A 249 -10.96 -13.15 13.54
C GLY A 249 -11.23 -14.62 13.22
N LYS A 250 -11.35 -14.94 11.94
CA LYS A 250 -11.58 -16.32 11.46
C LYS A 250 -10.41 -17.25 11.83
N ASN A 251 -9.22 -16.69 12.01
CA ASN A 251 -8.00 -17.39 12.41
C ASN A 251 -7.84 -17.51 13.94
N ALA A 252 -8.93 -17.80 14.65
CA ALA A 252 -8.95 -18.11 16.09
C ALA A 252 -8.09 -19.32 16.53
N SER A 253 -7.39 -19.97 15.60
CA SER A 253 -6.64 -21.21 15.81
C SER A 253 -5.11 -21.01 15.84
N TYR A 254 -4.60 -19.80 15.65
CA TYR A 254 -3.15 -19.56 15.69
C TYR A 254 -2.62 -19.42 17.12
N SER A 255 -1.39 -19.90 17.30
CA SER A 255 -0.70 -19.92 18.57
C SER A 255 -0.42 -18.49 19.06
N PRO A 256 -0.88 -18.08 20.26
CA PRO A 256 -0.70 -16.72 20.80
C PRO A 256 0.75 -16.36 21.12
N TRP A 257 1.73 -17.25 20.87
CA TRP A 257 3.10 -17.11 21.33
C TRP A 257 4.04 -16.42 20.35
N GLU A 258 3.62 -16.15 19.10
CA GLU A 258 4.56 -15.72 18.06
C GLU A 258 4.77 -14.19 18.03
N TYR A 259 3.79 -13.38 18.48
CA TYR A 259 3.89 -11.90 18.40
C TYR A 259 3.27 -11.03 19.54
N PRO A 260 2.94 -11.52 20.75
CA PRO A 260 2.39 -10.66 21.80
C PRO A 260 3.45 -9.66 22.30
N GLY A 261 3.16 -8.36 22.23
CA GLY A 261 4.01 -7.32 22.84
C GLY A 261 5.35 -7.09 22.13
N LYS A 262 5.52 -7.54 20.88
CA LYS A 262 6.74 -7.28 20.10
C LYS A 262 6.91 -5.77 19.91
N THR A 263 8.04 -5.24 20.38
CA THR A 263 8.48 -3.88 20.04
C THR A 263 9.26 -3.92 18.74
N ILE A 264 8.79 -3.14 17.76
CA ILE A 264 9.45 -2.90 16.48
C ILE A 264 10.11 -1.52 16.57
N SER A 265 11.41 -1.45 16.30
CA SER A 265 12.17 -0.21 16.40
C SER A 265 12.36 0.44 15.03
N PHE A 266 11.94 1.70 14.91
CA PHE A 266 12.11 2.53 13.71
C PHE A 266 13.03 3.72 13.97
N SER A 267 13.45 4.38 12.90
CA SER A 267 14.15 5.68 13.00
C SER A 267 13.31 6.76 13.70
N GLU A 268 11.99 6.66 13.56
CA GLU A 268 10.99 7.60 14.09
C GLU A 268 10.51 7.25 15.51
N GLY A 269 10.91 6.09 16.02
CA GLY A 269 10.59 5.62 17.37
C GLY A 269 10.16 4.16 17.42
N ASP A 270 9.98 3.65 18.62
CA ASP A 270 9.53 2.29 18.85
C ASP A 270 7.99 2.19 18.74
N VAL A 271 7.51 1.09 18.18
CA VAL A 271 6.10 0.69 18.18
C VAL A 271 5.99 -0.64 18.89
N THR A 272 5.25 -0.67 19.99
CA THR A 272 4.90 -1.93 20.64
C THR A 272 3.57 -2.40 20.10
N LEU A 273 3.57 -3.56 19.43
CA LEU A 273 2.33 -4.22 19.03
C LEU A 273 1.51 -4.58 20.27
N PRO A 274 0.22 -4.25 20.31
CA PRO A 274 -0.67 -4.74 21.34
C PRO A 274 -0.64 -6.26 21.46
N GLU A 275 -0.70 -6.77 22.70
CA GLU A 275 -0.94 -8.19 22.92
C GLU A 275 -2.31 -8.60 22.38
N HIS A 276 -2.39 -9.77 21.77
CA HIS A 276 -3.63 -10.36 21.26
C HIS A 276 -3.77 -11.79 21.73
N THR A 277 -5.00 -12.20 22.06
CA THR A 277 -5.31 -13.58 22.41
C THR A 277 -6.04 -14.23 21.25
N ALA A 278 -5.62 -15.43 20.84
CA ALA A 278 -6.24 -16.18 19.77
C ALA A 278 -7.78 -16.24 19.89
N GLY A 279 -8.48 -15.87 18.81
CA GLY A 279 -9.94 -15.84 18.74
C GLY A 279 -10.61 -14.63 19.41
N ALA A 280 -9.83 -13.73 20.02
CA ALA A 280 -10.32 -12.42 20.42
C ALA A 280 -10.46 -11.51 19.19
N ILE A 281 -11.22 -10.44 19.39
CA ILE A 281 -11.21 -9.32 18.46
C ILE A 281 -9.81 -8.69 18.40
N GLY A 282 -9.35 -8.34 17.21
CA GLY A 282 -8.13 -7.62 16.88
C GLY A 282 -7.92 -6.38 17.73
N VAL A 283 -6.65 -6.09 18.02
CA VAL A 283 -6.28 -5.02 18.94
C VAL A 283 -5.50 -3.92 18.23
N ILE A 284 -5.91 -2.68 18.42
CA ILE A 284 -5.17 -1.50 17.94
C ILE A 284 -4.59 -0.75 19.13
N GLY A 285 -3.34 -0.29 19.00
CA GLY A 285 -2.74 0.63 19.95
C GLY A 285 -3.40 2.00 19.83
N GLU A 286 -3.06 2.76 18.80
CA GLU A 286 -3.54 4.14 18.61
C GLU A 286 -4.15 4.35 17.21
N VAL A 287 -5.15 5.23 17.13
CA VAL A 287 -5.79 5.60 15.87
C VAL A 287 -5.79 7.12 15.72
N PHE A 288 -5.36 7.60 14.56
CA PHE A 288 -5.34 9.00 14.17
C PHE A 288 -6.17 9.16 12.90
N GLY A 289 -7.23 9.97 12.94
CA GLY A 289 -8.08 10.23 11.77
C GLY A 289 -7.38 11.03 10.67
N GLY A 290 -6.39 11.84 11.07
CA GLY A 290 -5.43 12.47 10.17
C GLY A 290 -4.06 11.81 10.28
N GLY A 291 -3.00 12.63 10.33
CA GLY A 291 -1.66 12.17 10.66
C GLY A 291 -1.27 12.35 12.12
N ASN A 292 -0.07 11.95 12.55
CA ASN A 292 0.44 12.36 13.87
C ASN A 292 0.95 13.81 13.83
N ALA A 293 1.97 14.07 13.01
CA ALA A 293 2.52 15.40 12.73
C ALA A 293 2.15 15.92 11.32
N ALA A 294 1.43 15.12 10.52
CA ALA A 294 1.00 15.52 9.19
C ALA A 294 -0.31 16.33 9.24
N ASP A 295 -0.26 17.58 8.77
CA ASP A 295 -1.42 18.47 8.69
C ASP A 295 -2.48 17.95 7.71
N VAL A 296 -3.75 18.17 8.04
CA VAL A 296 -4.89 17.89 7.15
C VAL A 296 -5.62 19.19 6.80
N ILE A 297 -5.57 19.57 5.53
CA ILE A 297 -6.37 20.64 4.94
C ILE A 297 -7.69 20.04 4.45
N GLY A 298 -8.61 19.83 5.38
CA GLY A 298 -9.90 19.19 5.15
C GLY A 298 -10.49 18.58 6.42
N ASN A 299 -11.43 17.67 6.27
CA ASN A 299 -12.05 16.96 7.39
C ASN A 299 -11.32 15.64 7.68
N THR A 300 -11.47 15.11 8.88
CA THR A 300 -10.95 13.79 9.27
C THR A 300 -12.09 12.99 9.89
N THR A 301 -12.19 11.71 9.54
CA THR A 301 -13.24 10.83 10.08
C THR A 301 -12.65 9.51 10.55
N VAL A 302 -12.95 9.14 11.79
CA VAL A 302 -12.68 7.83 12.35
C VAL A 302 -14.01 7.18 12.73
N ASN A 303 -14.31 6.03 12.14
CA ASN A 303 -15.49 5.23 12.41
C ASN A 303 -15.07 3.91 13.03
N ILE A 304 -15.55 3.59 14.24
CA ILE A 304 -15.18 2.39 14.99
C ILE A 304 -16.44 1.61 15.36
N GLY A 305 -16.57 0.39 14.84
CA GLY A 305 -17.71 -0.49 15.14
C GLY A 305 -19.07 0.08 14.70
N THR A 306 -19.08 0.96 13.70
CA THR A 306 -20.29 1.68 13.26
C THR A 306 -21.10 0.90 12.25
N ALA A 307 -20.48 -0.02 11.51
CA ALA A 307 -21.17 -0.81 10.50
C ALA A 307 -22.00 -1.92 11.14
N GLU A 308 -23.15 -2.23 10.51
CA GLU A 308 -23.96 -3.40 10.90
C GLU A 308 -23.28 -4.69 10.52
N THR A 309 -22.87 -4.71 9.27
CA THR A 309 -22.18 -5.80 8.62
C THR A 309 -21.08 -5.26 7.73
N VAL A 310 -20.14 -6.12 7.38
CA VAL A 310 -19.12 -5.84 6.39
C VAL A 310 -19.10 -6.95 5.34
N ASP A 311 -18.70 -6.56 4.13
CA ASP A 311 -18.38 -7.47 3.05
C ASP A 311 -16.87 -7.59 2.94
N TYR A 312 -16.33 -8.81 2.83
CA TYR A 312 -14.91 -8.98 2.54
C TYR A 312 -14.62 -8.74 1.06
N VAL A 313 -13.45 -8.19 0.76
CA VAL A 313 -12.91 -7.96 -0.59
C VAL A 313 -12.78 -9.29 -1.35
N SER A 314 -12.48 -10.40 -0.66
CA SER A 314 -12.68 -11.73 -1.21
C SER A 314 -14.18 -12.04 -1.24
N ALA A 315 -14.84 -11.79 -2.37
CA ALA A 315 -16.29 -11.79 -2.60
C ALA A 315 -17.11 -13.03 -2.17
N ALA A 316 -16.51 -14.04 -1.52
CA ALA A 316 -17.18 -15.23 -1.00
C ALA A 316 -18.02 -14.96 0.27
N GLU A 317 -17.73 -13.90 1.02
CA GLU A 317 -18.33 -13.62 2.32
C GLU A 317 -18.90 -12.21 2.37
N LYS A 318 -20.23 -12.11 2.52
CA LYS A 318 -20.99 -10.85 2.56
C LYS A 318 -21.89 -10.79 3.77
N GLY A 319 -22.14 -9.57 4.26
CA GLY A 319 -23.06 -9.33 5.35
C GLY A 319 -22.60 -9.91 6.70
N ILE A 320 -21.29 -10.00 6.94
CA ILE A 320 -20.77 -10.52 8.21
C ILE A 320 -20.98 -9.48 9.29
N LYS A 321 -21.60 -9.90 10.39
CA LYS A 321 -21.90 -9.04 11.53
C LYS A 321 -20.61 -8.52 12.17
N VAL A 322 -20.55 -7.21 12.37
CA VAL A 322 -19.51 -6.54 13.17
C VAL A 322 -19.70 -6.88 14.64
N GLU A 323 -18.64 -7.35 15.27
CA GLU A 323 -18.62 -7.75 16.69
C GLU A 323 -18.01 -6.67 17.59
N GLY A 324 -17.14 -5.78 17.07
CA GLY A 324 -16.65 -4.63 17.82
C GLY A 324 -15.40 -4.00 17.25
N ALA A 325 -14.57 -3.46 18.15
CA ALA A 325 -13.19 -3.06 17.93
C ALA A 325 -12.51 -2.91 19.29
N ASN A 326 -11.28 -3.41 19.44
CA ASN A 326 -10.51 -3.24 20.67
C ASN A 326 -9.38 -2.22 20.47
N ILE A 327 -9.52 -1.03 21.06
CA ILE A 327 -8.48 0.02 21.04
C ILE A 327 -7.92 0.14 22.47
N LEU A 328 -6.62 -0.10 22.65
CA LEU A 328 -5.98 0.00 23.97
C LEU A 328 -5.50 1.42 24.30
N GLY A 329 -5.14 2.19 23.29
CA GLY A 329 -4.66 3.56 23.40
C GLY A 329 -5.73 4.58 23.04
N ASN A 330 -5.28 5.71 22.48
CA ASN A 330 -6.14 6.84 22.19
C ASN A 330 -6.69 6.79 20.76
N VAL A 331 -7.88 7.36 20.59
CA VAL A 331 -8.47 7.67 19.28
C VAL A 331 -8.47 9.19 19.10
N TYR A 332 -7.69 9.66 18.16
CA TYR A 332 -7.61 11.06 17.77
C TYR A 332 -8.47 11.27 16.53
N GLY A 333 -9.48 12.14 16.61
CA GLY A 333 -10.31 12.46 15.45
C GLY A 333 -9.54 13.11 14.31
N GLY A 334 -8.50 13.87 14.65
CA GLY A 334 -7.54 14.48 13.73
C GLY A 334 -6.14 13.89 13.93
N GLY A 335 -5.13 14.76 14.05
CA GLY A 335 -3.80 14.38 14.53
C GLY A 335 -3.55 14.71 16.00
N ASN A 336 -2.47 14.17 16.55
CA ASN A 336 -2.05 14.45 17.93
C ASN A 336 -1.13 15.68 18.01
N ASN A 337 -0.28 15.90 16.99
CA ASN A 337 0.63 17.04 16.88
C ASN A 337 0.45 17.80 15.54
N ALA A 338 -0.71 17.66 14.89
CA ALA A 338 -0.99 18.22 13.57
C ALA A 338 -2.30 19.01 13.54
N ASN A 339 -2.37 19.99 12.65
CA ASN A 339 -3.57 20.78 12.42
C ASN A 339 -4.57 20.03 11.53
N VAL A 340 -5.85 20.19 11.85
CA VAL A 340 -6.95 19.85 10.94
C VAL A 340 -7.72 21.13 10.66
N SER A 341 -7.77 21.57 9.40
CA SER A 341 -8.44 22.84 9.05
C SER A 341 -9.97 22.73 9.04
N GLY A 342 -10.49 21.52 8.84
CA GLY A 342 -11.92 21.21 8.86
C GLY A 342 -12.37 20.54 10.15
N LYS A 343 -13.45 19.75 10.06
CA LYS A 343 -14.01 19.00 11.18
C LYS A 343 -13.22 17.71 11.42
N ALA A 344 -12.84 17.46 12.66
CA ALA A 344 -12.40 16.15 13.13
C ALA A 344 -13.57 15.39 13.77
N SER A 345 -13.85 14.18 13.30
CA SER A 345 -15.01 13.38 13.73
C SER A 345 -14.59 11.99 14.16
N VAL A 346 -14.98 11.58 15.36
CA VAL A 346 -14.88 10.20 15.83
C VAL A 346 -16.27 9.69 16.13
N VAL A 347 -16.61 8.53 15.58
CA VAL A 347 -17.86 7.81 15.87
C VAL A 347 -17.50 6.42 16.38
N VAL A 348 -17.97 6.08 17.58
CA VAL A 348 -17.70 4.78 18.21
C VAL A 348 -19.03 4.09 18.52
N GLY A 349 -19.14 2.85 18.05
CA GLY A 349 -20.34 2.03 18.18
C GLY A 349 -21.49 2.51 17.30
N ARG A 350 -22.63 1.84 17.46
CA ARG A 350 -23.89 2.21 16.81
C ARG A 350 -24.69 3.11 17.75
N ASN A 351 -25.39 4.08 17.17
CA ASN A 351 -26.48 4.79 17.85
C ASN A 351 -27.74 3.91 17.92
#